data_AF-A0A1G5JPN3-F1
#
_entry.id   AF-A0A1G5JPN3-F1
#
_cell.length_a   1.000
_cell.length_b   1.000
_cell.length_c   1.000
_cell.angle_alpha   90.00
_cell.angle_beta   90.00
_cell.angle_gamma   90.00
#
_symmetry.space_group_name_H-M   'P 1'
#
loop_
_entity.id
_entity.type
_entity.pdbx_description
1 polymer ?
#
loop_
_entity_poly.entity_id
_entity_poly.type
_entity_poly.pdbx_seq_one_letter_code
_entity_poly.pdbx_strand_id
1 'polypeptide(L)' 'LLLRLLQRETDNRYSTKTLVNAMNSISGTYVDKNYYMFDYYDEVVENLGKATNIDFSKRFMTLGEIKNIISQTKK' A
#
# COMPACT_ATOMS: atom_id res chain seq x y z
N LEU A 1 12.69 6.75 -11.56
CA LEU A 1 13.69 6.59 -10.47
C LEU A 1 13.05 5.93 -9.23
N LEU A 2 11.93 6.46 -8.71
CA LEU A 2 11.22 5.91 -7.53
C LEU A 2 10.91 4.41 -7.62
N LEU A 3 10.39 3.93 -8.75
CA LEU A 3 10.13 2.49 -8.96
C LEU A 3 11.37 1.60 -8.81
N ARG A 4 12.57 2.10 -9.18
CA ARG A 4 13.82 1.34 -9.02
C ARG A 4 14.29 1.29 -7.57
N LEU A 5 14.03 2.35 -6.80
CA LEU A 5 14.28 2.35 -5.36
C LEU A 5 13.35 1.35 -4.68
N LEU A 6 12.05 1.40 -4.98
CA LEU A 6 11.09 0.44 -4.45
C LEU A 6 11.45 -1.00 -4.80
N GLN A 7 11.88 -1.24 -6.04
CA GLN A 7 12.37 -2.56 -6.45
C GLN A 7 13.53 -3.04 -5.57
N ARG A 8 14.50 -2.15 -5.27
CA ARG A 8 15.62 -2.44 -4.37
C ARG A 8 15.17 -2.70 -2.92
N GLU A 9 14.24 -1.91 -2.39
CA GLU A 9 13.67 -2.11 -1.03
C GLU A 9 12.88 -3.43 -0.93
N THR A 10 12.40 -3.96 -2.05
CA THR A 10 11.80 -5.31 -2.14
C THR A 10 12.81 -6.40 -2.52
N ASP A 11 14.10 -6.20 -2.25
CA ASP A 11 15.22 -7.10 -2.59
C ASP A 11 15.29 -7.53 -4.06
N ASN A 12 14.78 -6.69 -4.98
CA ASN A 12 14.61 -7.00 -6.40
C ASN A 12 13.78 -8.26 -6.69
N ARG A 13 12.95 -8.72 -5.76
CA ARG A 13 12.10 -9.92 -5.91
C ARG A 13 11.02 -9.75 -6.98
N TYR A 14 10.60 -8.51 -7.24
CA TYR A 14 9.51 -8.19 -8.15
C TYR A 14 9.97 -7.34 -9.32
N SER A 15 9.33 -7.54 -10.48
CA SER A 15 9.49 -6.63 -11.60
C SER A 15 8.80 -5.29 -11.32
N THR A 16 9.24 -4.21 -11.97
CA THR A 16 8.57 -2.90 -11.88
C THR A 16 7.11 -2.98 -12.30
N LYS A 17 6.78 -3.81 -13.30
CA LYS A 17 5.40 -4.05 -13.74
C LYS A 17 4.56 -4.69 -12.64
N THR A 18 5.10 -5.68 -11.95
CA THR A 18 4.42 -6.36 -10.84
C THR A 18 4.14 -5.39 -9.69
N LEU A 19 5.12 -4.57 -9.32
CA LEU A 19 4.97 -3.57 -8.26
C LEU A 19 3.90 -2.51 -8.61
N VAL A 20 3.90 -2.01 -9.86
CA VAL A 20 2.89 -1.07 -10.33
C VAL A 20 1.50 -1.69 -10.29
N ASN A 21 1.36 -2.94 -10.75
CA ASN A 21 0.08 -3.64 -10.73
C ASN A 21 -0.41 -3.84 -9.29
N ALA A 22 0.46 -4.27 -8.37
CA ALA A 22 0.10 -4.45 -6.97
C ALA A 22 -0.38 -3.14 -6.34
N MET A 23 0.34 -2.03 -6.55
CA MET A 23 -0.08 -0.71 -6.05
C MET A 23 -1.42 -0.27 -6.63
N ASN A 24 -1.67 -0.52 -7.92
CA ASN A 24 -2.96 -0.21 -8.54
C ASN A 24 -4.11 -1.06 -8.00
N SER A 25 -3.82 -2.30 -7.58
CA SER A 25 -4.81 -3.19 -6.97
C SER A 25 -5.16 -2.82 -5.53
N ILE A 26 -4.28 -2.13 -4.80
CA ILE A 26 -4.58 -1.57 -3.47
C ILE A 26 -5.51 -0.35 -3.65
N SER A 27 -6.77 -0.61 -3.94
CA SER A 27 -7.82 0.39 -4.10
C SER A 27 -8.75 0.40 -2.89
N GLY A 28 -9.18 1.58 -2.47
CA GLY A 28 -10.11 1.78 -1.36
C GLY A 28 -11.50 2.16 -1.86
N THR A 29 -12.51 1.35 -1.56
CA THR A 29 -13.92 1.67 -1.85
C THR A 29 -14.57 2.32 -0.64
N TYR A 30 -15.27 3.44 -0.83
CA TYR A 30 -16.04 4.08 0.25
C TYR A 30 -17.21 3.18 0.68
N VAL A 31 -17.37 2.97 1.99
CA VAL A 31 -18.43 2.14 2.56
C VAL A 31 -19.49 3.02 3.23
N ASP A 32 -19.19 3.58 4.40
CA ASP A 32 -20.07 4.48 5.16
C ASP A 32 -19.27 5.17 6.27
N LYS A 33 -19.75 6.32 6.79
CA LYS A 33 -19.20 6.99 7.99
C LYS A 33 -17.67 7.15 8.00
N ASN A 34 -17.10 7.60 6.88
CA ASN A 34 -15.65 7.75 6.67
C ASN A 34 -14.84 6.44 6.65
N TYR A 35 -15.48 5.28 6.56
CA TYR A 35 -14.79 4.00 6.35
C TYR A 35 -14.57 3.72 4.86
N TYR A 36 -13.39 3.19 4.58
CA TYR A 36 -12.97 2.68 3.28
C TYR A 36 -12.60 1.20 3.42
N MET A 37 -13.00 0.40 2.45
CA MET A 37 -12.68 -1.01 2.34
C MET A 37 -11.61 -1.24 1.29
N PHE A 38 -10.55 -1.97 1.66
CA PHE A 38 -9.47 -2.44 0.81
C PHE A 38 -9.58 -3.95 0.70
N ASP A 39 -9.95 -4.47 -0.47
CA ASP A 39 -10.30 -5.87 -0.68
C ASP A 39 -9.22 -6.70 -1.40
N TYR A 40 -8.10 -6.07 -1.76
CA TYR A 40 -6.96 -6.72 -2.38
C TYR A 40 -5.78 -6.84 -1.40
N TYR A 41 -5.37 -8.08 -1.12
CA TYR A 41 -4.19 -8.38 -0.33
C TYR A 41 -3.56 -9.69 -0.79
N ASP A 42 -2.32 -9.63 -1.26
CA ASP A 42 -1.52 -10.78 -1.68
C ASP A 42 -0.10 -10.69 -1.10
N GLU A 43 0.74 -11.67 -1.42
CA GLU A 43 2.15 -11.69 -0.96
C GLU A 43 2.95 -10.46 -1.43
N VAL A 44 2.65 -9.94 -2.63
CA VAL A 44 3.35 -8.76 -3.17
C VAL A 44 2.98 -7.52 -2.35
N VAL A 45 1.70 -7.36 -2.02
CA VAL A 45 1.18 -6.27 -1.18
C VAL A 45 1.71 -6.38 0.24
N GLU A 46 1.79 -7.58 0.81
CA GLU A 46 2.40 -7.82 2.12
C GLU A 46 3.86 -7.37 2.14
N ASN A 47 4.66 -7.81 1.16
CA ASN A 47 6.07 -7.47 1.09
C ASN A 47 6.29 -5.98 0.78
N LEU A 48 5.42 -5.38 -0.03
CA LEU A 48 5.40 -3.94 -0.26
C LEU A 48 5.11 -3.16 1.03
N GLY A 49 4.17 -3.64 1.83
CA GLY A 49 3.87 -3.08 3.15
C GLY A 49 5.07 -3.10 4.08
N LYS A 50 5.76 -4.24 4.16
CA LYS A 50 7.02 -4.36 4.94
C LYS A 50 8.10 -3.40 4.45
N ALA A 51 8.30 -3.29 3.14
CA ALA A 51 9.31 -2.41 2.55
C ALA A 51 9.00 -0.91 2.78
N THR A 52 7.72 -0.55 2.90
CA THR A 52 7.28 0.85 3.10
C THR A 52 6.90 1.17 4.53
N ASN A 53 6.95 0.17 5.43
CA ASN A 53 6.45 0.25 6.80
C ASN A 53 4.97 0.67 6.90
N ILE A 54 4.14 0.17 5.99
CA ILE A 54 2.69 0.39 5.94
C ILE A 54 1.98 -0.96 6.05
N ASP A 55 1.02 -1.07 6.97
CA ASP A 55 0.19 -2.27 7.10
C ASP A 55 -1.01 -2.23 6.15
N PHE A 56 -0.89 -2.93 5.01
CA PHE A 56 -1.96 -3.09 4.03
C PHE A 56 -2.91 -4.26 4.34
N SER A 57 -2.67 -5.05 5.39
CA SER A 57 -3.54 -6.19 5.75
C SER A 57 -4.90 -5.75 6.30
N LYS A 58 -4.98 -4.49 6.75
CA LYS A 58 -6.18 -3.91 7.34
C LYS A 58 -7.22 -3.59 6.26
N ARG A 59 -8.19 -4.49 6.15
CA ARG A 59 -9.32 -4.42 5.21
C ARG A 59 -10.20 -3.18 5.35
N PHE A 60 -10.38 -2.66 6.56
CA PHE A 60 -11.21 -1.47 6.81
C PHE A 60 -10.39 -0.40 7.50
N MET A 61 -10.30 0.79 6.89
CA MET A 61 -9.66 1.95 7.48
C MET A 61 -10.59 3.14 7.46
N THR A 62 -10.55 3.95 8.51
CA THR A 62 -11.17 5.26 8.51
C THR A 62 -10.34 6.24 7.68
N LEU A 63 -10.97 7.30 7.19
CA LEU A 63 -10.29 8.42 6.53
C LEU A 63 -9.20 9.03 7.44
N GLY A 64 -9.40 9.03 8.76
CA GLY A 64 -8.41 9.50 9.73
C GLY A 64 -7.15 8.64 9.74
N GLU A 65 -7.30 7.31 9.71
CA GLU A 65 -6.17 6.37 9.65
C GLU A 65 -5.40 6.51 8.33
N ILE A 66 -6.11 6.62 7.20
CA ILE A 66 -5.49 6.86 5.89
C ILE A 66 -4.69 8.17 5.91
N LYS A 67 -5.27 9.24 6.46
CA LYS A 67 -4.58 10.54 6.60
C LYS A 67 -3.36 10.45 7.52
N ASN A 68 -3.40 9.63 8.57
CA ASN A 68 -2.27 9.41 9.45
C ASN A 68 -1.12 8.69 8.74
N ILE A 69 -1.40 7.73 7.87
CA ILE A 69 -0.36 7.10 7.02
C ILE A 69 0.26 8.14 6.11
N ILE A 70 -0.55 8.95 5.42
CA ILE A 70 -0.06 10.00 4.50
C ILE A 70 0.77 11.06 5.25
N SER A 71 0.38 11.43 6.47
CA SER A 71 1.08 12.46 7.25
C SER A 71 2.50 12.04 7.67
N GLN A 72 2.78 10.74 7.76
CA GLN A 72 4.13 10.23 8.04
C GLN A 72 5.13 10.58 6.94
N THR A 73 4.67 10.82 5.71
CA THR A 73 5.54 11.19 4.57
C THR A 73 5.95 12.67 4.56
N LYS A 74 5.36 13.50 5.42
CA LYS A 74 5.62 14.95 5.51
C LYS A 74 6.75 15.32 6.48
N LYS A 75 7.27 14.34 7.22
CA LYS A 75 8.43 14.52 8.09
C LYS A 75 9.71 14.41 7.29
#